data_AF-A0AB38UW38-F1
#
_entry.id   AF-A0AB38UW38-F1
#
_cell.length_a   1.000
_cell.length_b   1.000
_cell.length_c   1.000
_cell.angle_alpha   90.00
_cell.angle_beta   90.00
_cell.angle_gamma   90.00
#
_symmetry.space_group_name_H-M   'P 1'
#
loop_
_entity.id
_entity.type
_entity.pdbx_description
1 polymer ?
#
loop_
_entity_poly.entity_id
_entity_poly.type
_entity_poly.pdbx_seq_one_letter_code
_entity_poly.pdbx_strand_id
1 'polypeptide(L)'
;MTARRFLAPRMSTATLMAVVSLAIAMSAPVGAVPDTQCTLATPVQEVQSVSQLPAELRQILPPIADIGAPFNKTDAVTDPTLPFRRLIRAGSRDNDWFVWYEHGGITYFWQAVVLRVVPGAETKTVANAGTVSDLLCVATDGAFAGQVPPYPQGSWAESLF
;
A
#
# COMPACT_ATOMS: atom_id res chain seq x y z
N MET A 1 -75.24 12.53 -55.89
CA MET A 1 -74.01 13.27 -55.56
C MET A 1 -72.91 12.24 -55.35
N THR A 2 -71.96 12.07 -56.28
CA THR A 2 -70.59 12.66 -56.26
C THR A 2 -69.86 12.38 -54.93
N ALA A 3 -68.64 11.87 -54.83
CA ALA A 3 -67.55 11.70 -55.80
C ALA A 3 -66.40 10.84 -55.20
N ARG A 4 -65.58 10.31 -56.12
CA ARG A 4 -64.10 10.17 -56.08
C ARG A 4 -63.40 9.20 -55.12
N ARG A 5 -62.72 8.26 -55.79
CA ARG A 5 -61.60 7.39 -55.37
C ARG A 5 -60.44 8.19 -54.78
N PHE A 6 -59.72 7.59 -53.83
CA PHE A 6 -58.27 7.77 -53.65
C PHE A 6 -57.63 6.44 -53.25
N LEU A 7 -56.69 5.95 -54.07
CA LEU A 7 -55.68 4.96 -53.67
C LEU A 7 -54.59 5.71 -52.89
N ALA A 8 -54.05 5.08 -51.85
CA ALA A 8 -52.81 5.52 -51.20
C ALA A 8 -51.85 4.32 -51.01
N PRO A 9 -50.53 4.56 -50.95
CA PRO A 9 -49.50 3.59 -51.32
C PRO A 9 -49.00 2.72 -50.14
N ARG A 10 -48.38 1.60 -50.49
CA ARG A 10 -47.58 0.75 -49.58
C ARG A 10 -46.37 1.51 -49.04
N MET A 11 -46.22 1.55 -47.72
CA MET A 11 -44.99 2.00 -47.04
C MET A 11 -44.41 0.84 -46.24
N SER A 12 -43.30 0.28 -46.75
CA SER A 12 -42.47 -0.70 -46.04
C SER A 12 -41.60 0.03 -45.03
N THR A 13 -41.84 -0.20 -43.74
CA THR A 13 -40.97 0.30 -42.66
C THR A 13 -39.79 -0.65 -42.48
N ALA A 14 -38.61 -0.23 -42.96
CA ALA A 14 -37.34 -0.86 -42.59
C ALA A 14 -36.94 -0.39 -41.19
N THR A 15 -36.90 -1.30 -40.23
CA THR A 15 -36.50 -1.00 -38.84
C THR A 15 -34.98 -1.01 -38.74
N LEU A 16 -34.37 0.14 -38.42
CA LEU A 16 -32.95 0.24 -38.08
C LEU A 16 -32.65 -0.51 -36.77
N MET A 17 -31.69 -1.44 -36.80
CA MET A 17 -31.06 -1.98 -35.58
C MET A 17 -30.03 -0.97 -35.06
N ALA A 18 -30.31 -0.36 -33.91
CA ALA A 18 -29.31 0.41 -33.16
C ALA A 18 -28.41 -0.56 -32.38
N VAL A 19 -27.15 -0.68 -32.79
CA VAL A 19 -26.13 -1.41 -32.03
C VAL A 19 -25.64 -0.48 -30.93
N VAL A 20 -26.00 -0.77 -29.68
CA VAL A 20 -25.46 -0.10 -28.50
C VAL A 20 -24.08 -0.68 -28.22
N SER A 21 -23.02 0.05 -28.58
CA SER A 21 -21.66 -0.31 -28.22
C SER A 21 -21.43 -0.03 -26.74
N LEU A 22 -21.39 -1.09 -25.92
CA LEU A 22 -21.00 -1.02 -24.52
C LEU A 22 -19.49 -0.77 -24.44
N ALA A 23 -19.06 0.45 -24.12
CA ALA A 23 -17.67 0.75 -23.85
C ALA A 23 -17.27 0.12 -22.51
N ILE A 24 -16.38 -0.86 -22.54
CA ILE A 24 -15.76 -1.43 -21.33
C ILE A 24 -14.74 -0.40 -20.84
N ALA A 25 -15.02 0.26 -19.72
CA ALA A 25 -14.05 1.09 -19.03
C ALA A 25 -12.89 0.20 -18.56
N MET A 26 -11.70 0.37 -19.15
CA MET A 26 -10.47 -0.23 -18.64
C MET A 26 -10.15 0.44 -17.30
N SER A 27 -10.33 -0.28 -16.19
CA SER A 27 -9.81 0.14 -14.89
C SER A 27 -8.30 0.27 -15.00
N ALA A 28 -7.76 1.45 -14.67
CA ALA A 28 -6.31 1.63 -14.50
C ALA A 28 -5.76 0.55 -13.55
N PRO A 29 -4.48 0.12 -13.70
CA PRO A 29 -3.90 -0.80 -12.74
C PRO A 29 -3.98 -0.15 -11.36
N VAL A 30 -4.73 -0.78 -10.47
CA VAL A 30 -4.58 -0.57 -9.03
C VAL A 30 -3.08 -0.72 -8.77
N GLY A 31 -2.44 0.30 -8.17
CA GLY A 31 -1.00 0.25 -7.89
C GLY A 31 -0.63 -1.10 -7.30
N ALA A 32 0.44 -1.72 -7.79
CA ALA A 32 0.84 -3.06 -7.39
C ALA A 32 0.86 -3.13 -5.85
N VAL A 33 0.10 -4.08 -5.30
CA VAL A 33 0.13 -4.34 -3.86
C VAL A 33 1.51 -4.92 -3.58
N PRO A 34 2.30 -4.31 -2.67
CA PRO A 34 3.63 -4.79 -2.39
C PRO A 34 3.63 -6.27 -2.06
N ASP A 35 4.62 -6.98 -2.58
CA ASP A 35 4.89 -8.35 -2.14
C ASP A 35 5.35 -8.31 -0.67
N THR A 36 4.39 -8.41 0.25
CA THR A 36 4.64 -8.40 1.69
C THR A 36 5.26 -9.70 2.20
N GLN A 37 5.33 -10.74 1.34
CA GLN A 37 5.88 -12.06 1.64
C GLN A 37 7.18 -12.33 0.87
N CYS A 38 7.74 -11.31 0.23
CA CYS A 38 8.98 -11.43 -0.51
C CYS A 38 10.11 -11.96 0.39
N THR A 39 10.97 -12.80 -0.19
CA THR A 39 12.12 -13.35 0.53
C THR A 39 13.22 -12.30 0.59
N LEU A 40 13.64 -11.93 1.80
CA LEU A 40 14.81 -11.07 2.00
C LEU A 40 16.08 -11.85 1.66
N ALA A 41 17.02 -11.22 0.96
CA ALA A 41 18.31 -11.81 0.65
C ALA A 41 19.13 -12.07 1.93
N THR A 42 18.96 -11.22 2.94
CA THR A 42 19.57 -11.41 4.27
C THR A 42 18.63 -12.21 5.17
N PRO A 43 19.07 -13.36 5.75
CA PRO A 43 18.26 -14.09 6.73
C PRO A 43 17.95 -13.22 7.95
N VAL A 44 16.71 -13.28 8.42
CA VAL A 44 16.20 -12.51 9.56
C VAL A 44 15.46 -13.42 10.52
N GLN A 45 15.47 -13.06 11.80
CA GLN A 45 14.56 -13.59 12.80
C GLN A 45 13.28 -12.74 12.80
N GLU A 46 12.19 -13.29 12.28
CA GLU A 46 10.91 -12.59 12.25
C GLU A 46 10.19 -12.60 13.59
N VAL A 47 9.41 -11.54 13.81
CA VAL A 47 8.47 -11.42 14.92
C VAL A 47 7.04 -11.35 14.38
N GLN A 48 6.10 -11.80 15.20
CA GLN A 48 4.68 -11.96 14.81
C GLN A 48 3.78 -10.83 15.32
N SER A 49 4.30 -9.93 16.16
CA SER A 49 3.51 -8.85 16.77
C SER A 49 4.38 -7.67 17.19
N VAL A 50 3.73 -6.52 17.38
CA VAL A 50 4.34 -5.29 17.92
C VAL A 50 4.92 -5.53 19.30
N SER A 51 4.29 -6.38 20.12
CA SER A 51 4.77 -6.72 21.46
C SER A 51 6.11 -7.47 21.49
N GLN A 52 6.51 -8.09 20.37
CA GLN A 52 7.80 -8.78 20.23
C GLN A 52 8.93 -7.86 19.76
N LEU A 53 8.63 -6.61 19.37
CA LEU A 53 9.65 -5.63 19.06
C LEU A 53 10.45 -5.22 20.31
N PRO A 54 11.73 -4.85 20.17
CA PRO A 54 12.52 -4.25 21.23
C PRO A 54 11.80 -3.04 21.85
N ALA A 55 12.02 -2.82 23.14
CA ALA A 55 11.38 -1.72 23.86
C ALA A 55 11.73 -0.36 23.23
N GLU A 56 12.97 -0.21 22.77
CA GLU A 56 13.49 0.96 22.07
C GLU A 56 12.67 1.27 20.82
N LEU A 57 12.34 0.25 20.01
CA LEU A 57 11.49 0.43 18.83
C LEU A 57 10.05 0.79 19.21
N ARG A 58 9.48 0.13 20.22
CA ARG A 58 8.11 0.42 20.66
C ARG A 58 7.95 1.82 21.25
N GLN A 59 9.04 2.44 21.73
CA GLN A 59 9.03 3.79 22.27
C GLN A 59 9.09 4.88 21.19
N ILE A 60 9.79 4.61 20.08
CA ILE A 60 9.94 5.60 19.00
C ILE A 60 8.91 5.42 17.89
N LEU A 61 8.38 4.20 17.71
CA LEU A 61 7.32 3.95 16.75
C LEU A 61 6.05 4.65 17.24
N PRO A 62 5.38 5.44 16.37
CA PRO A 62 4.07 5.94 16.70
C PRO A 62 3.08 4.78 16.87
N PRO A 63 1.88 5.03 17.43
CA PRO A 63 0.87 4.00 17.61
C PRO A 63 0.66 3.17 16.35
N ILE A 64 0.77 1.85 16.51
CA ILE A 64 0.74 0.86 15.44
C ILE A 64 -0.07 -0.36 15.89
N ALA A 65 -0.96 -0.83 15.02
CA ALA A 65 -1.75 -2.04 15.21
C ALA A 65 -0.93 -3.29 14.87
N ASP A 66 -1.27 -4.41 15.50
CA ASP A 66 -0.74 -5.72 15.13
C ASP A 66 -1.18 -6.16 13.71
N ILE A 67 -0.50 -7.19 13.19
CA ILE A 67 -0.78 -7.76 11.87
C ILE A 67 -2.26 -8.17 11.79
N GLY A 68 -2.97 -7.63 10.79
CA GLY A 68 -4.39 -7.91 10.55
C GLY A 68 -5.38 -7.21 11.50
N ALA A 69 -4.93 -6.52 12.54
CA ALA A 69 -5.82 -5.80 13.44
C ALA A 69 -6.46 -4.56 12.76
N PRO A 70 -7.57 -4.01 13.31
CA PRO A 70 -8.18 -2.79 12.80
C PRO A 70 -7.25 -1.58 12.94
N PHE A 71 -7.29 -0.68 11.94
CA PHE A 71 -6.55 0.58 11.93
C PHE A 71 -7.26 1.61 11.05
N ASN A 72 -6.95 2.90 11.24
CA ASN A 72 -7.45 3.98 10.42
C ASN A 72 -6.65 4.07 9.12
N LYS A 73 -7.20 3.54 8.03
CA LYS A 73 -6.58 3.53 6.69
C LYS A 73 -6.58 4.92 6.03
N THR A 74 -7.61 5.72 6.29
CA THR A 74 -7.80 7.05 5.69
C THR A 74 -7.95 8.10 6.78
N ASP A 75 -7.89 9.37 6.40
CA ASP A 75 -8.18 10.52 7.27
C ASP A 75 -9.66 10.68 7.63
N ALA A 76 -10.55 9.94 6.97
CA ALA A 76 -11.97 9.82 7.34
C ALA A 76 -12.17 8.87 8.53
N VAL A 77 -11.86 9.36 9.73
CA VAL A 77 -11.87 8.57 10.98
C VAL A 77 -13.29 8.33 11.50
N THR A 78 -13.61 7.05 11.75
CA THR A 78 -14.84 6.64 12.46
C THR A 78 -14.56 6.23 13.91
N ASP A 79 -13.42 5.58 14.16
CA ASP A 79 -12.96 5.23 15.50
C ASP A 79 -11.59 5.89 15.76
N PRO A 80 -11.53 6.97 16.56
CA PRO A 80 -10.28 7.69 16.82
C PRO A 80 -9.34 6.96 17.78
N THR A 81 -9.77 5.83 18.38
CA THR A 81 -8.90 5.03 19.26
C THR A 81 -7.97 4.11 18.48
N LEU A 82 -8.28 3.85 17.20
CA LEU A 82 -7.45 3.03 16.34
C LEU A 82 -6.23 3.80 15.82
N PRO A 83 -5.06 3.16 15.70
CA PRO A 83 -3.87 3.79 15.13
C PRO A 83 -4.01 3.98 13.62
N PHE A 84 -3.18 4.83 13.03
CA PHE A 84 -3.06 5.02 11.57
C PHE A 84 -2.02 4.12 10.91
N ARG A 85 -1.39 3.24 11.69
CA ARG A 85 -0.38 2.30 11.19
C ARG A 85 -0.78 0.88 11.52
N ARG A 86 -0.46 -0.06 10.64
CA ARG A 86 -0.61 -1.48 10.89
C ARG A 86 0.63 -2.26 10.50
N LEU A 87 1.14 -3.05 11.42
CA LEU A 87 2.29 -3.92 11.19
C LEU A 87 1.99 -4.89 10.05
N ILE A 88 2.95 -5.07 9.15
CA ILE A 88 2.90 -6.04 8.05
C ILE A 88 3.86 -7.18 8.36
N ARG A 89 5.12 -6.83 8.63
CA ARG A 89 6.21 -7.77 8.87
C ARG A 89 7.32 -7.04 9.61
N ALA A 90 7.97 -7.72 10.54
CA ALA A 90 9.15 -7.18 11.21
C ALA A 90 10.08 -8.31 11.61
N GLY A 91 11.33 -7.97 11.84
CA GLY A 91 12.34 -8.90 12.29
C GLY A 91 13.71 -8.24 12.36
N SER A 92 14.71 -9.04 12.67
CA SER A 92 16.07 -8.54 12.83
C SER A 92 17.12 -9.47 12.28
N ARG A 93 18.28 -8.87 11.99
CA ARG A 93 19.56 -9.55 11.84
C ARG A 93 20.54 -8.82 12.75
N ASP A 94 21.00 -9.52 13.78
CA ASP A 94 21.82 -8.93 14.84
C ASP A 94 21.11 -7.69 15.46
N ASN A 95 21.74 -6.52 15.37
CA ASN A 95 21.20 -5.25 15.88
C ASN A 95 20.41 -4.46 14.83
N ASP A 96 20.35 -4.92 13.59
CA ASP A 96 19.60 -4.23 12.53
C ASP A 96 18.19 -4.82 12.43
N TRP A 97 17.20 -3.99 12.75
CA TRP A 97 15.78 -4.32 12.74
C TRP A 97 15.11 -3.70 11.53
N PHE A 98 14.22 -4.45 10.88
CA PHE A 98 13.27 -3.89 9.93
C PHE A 98 11.85 -3.95 10.50
N VAL A 99 11.06 -2.92 10.19
CA VAL A 99 9.63 -2.84 10.51
C VAL A 99 8.92 -2.33 9.28
N TRP A 100 8.02 -3.16 8.74
CA TRP A 100 7.15 -2.80 7.64
C TRP A 100 5.74 -2.56 8.15
N TYR A 101 5.13 -1.47 7.70
CA TYR A 101 3.76 -1.17 8.07
C TYR A 101 2.99 -0.47 6.95
N GLU A 102 1.68 -0.63 7.00
CA GLU A 102 0.75 0.22 6.28
C GLU A 102 0.72 1.58 6.97
N HIS A 103 0.79 2.65 6.20
CA HIS A 103 0.59 4.01 6.66
C HIS A 103 -0.73 4.55 6.10
N GLY A 104 -1.69 4.81 6.97
CA GLY A 104 -2.93 5.48 6.64
C GLY A 104 -2.88 6.98 6.88
N GLY A 105 -3.96 7.67 6.53
CA GLY A 105 -4.09 9.13 6.66
C GLY A 105 -4.55 9.75 5.34
N ILE A 106 -4.07 10.96 5.04
CA ILE A 106 -4.39 11.67 3.78
C ILE A 106 -3.94 10.84 2.57
N THR A 107 -2.77 10.22 2.68
CA THR A 107 -2.23 9.29 1.67
C THR A 107 -2.01 7.94 2.32
N TYR A 108 -2.51 6.89 1.67
CA TYR A 108 -2.23 5.52 2.04
C TYR A 108 -1.03 4.97 1.27
N PHE A 109 -0.04 4.41 1.97
CA PHE A 109 1.14 3.79 1.39
C PHE A 109 1.75 2.74 2.32
N TRP A 110 2.81 2.08 1.89
CA TRP A 110 3.57 1.11 2.69
C TRP A 110 4.92 1.69 3.04
N GLN A 111 5.42 1.41 4.24
CA GLN A 111 6.67 1.98 4.71
C GLN A 111 7.59 0.87 5.21
N ALA A 112 8.85 0.89 4.75
CA ALA A 112 9.92 0.05 5.25
C ALA A 112 10.88 0.91 6.09
N VAL A 113 10.93 0.65 7.39
CA VAL A 113 11.90 1.29 8.28
C VAL A 113 12.95 0.27 8.68
N VAL A 114 14.22 0.62 8.52
CA VAL A 114 15.36 -0.17 8.98
C VAL A 114 16.14 0.66 9.98
N LEU A 115 16.36 0.11 11.18
CA LEU A 115 17.02 0.80 12.29
C LEU A 115 18.07 -0.11 12.92
N ARG A 116 19.14 0.50 13.40
CA ARG A 116 20.10 -0.15 14.29
C ARG A 116 19.70 0.11 15.73
N VAL A 117 19.44 -0.97 16.45
CA VAL A 117 19.03 -0.99 17.87
C VAL A 117 20.14 -1.63 18.67
N VAL A 118 20.78 -0.86 19.54
CA VAL A 118 21.79 -1.35 20.49
C VAL A 118 21.27 -1.07 21.89
N PRO A 119 21.13 -2.08 22.78
CA PRO A 119 20.61 -1.87 24.13
C PRO A 119 21.39 -0.78 24.88
N GLY A 120 20.66 0.19 25.43
CA GLY A 120 21.24 1.31 26.17
C GLY A 120 21.87 2.42 25.31
N ALA A 121 21.75 2.34 23.98
CA ALA A 121 22.17 3.41 23.07
C ALA A 121 20.96 4.00 22.32
N GLU A 122 21.17 5.17 21.71
CA GLU A 122 20.19 5.77 20.81
C GLU A 122 19.97 4.86 19.58
N THR A 123 18.70 4.64 19.23
CA THR A 123 18.35 3.91 18.01
C THR A 123 18.69 4.76 16.79
N LYS A 124 19.44 4.20 15.84
CA LYS A 124 19.84 4.91 14.63
C LYS A 124 19.04 4.42 13.43
N THR A 125 18.33 5.32 12.75
CA THR A 125 17.69 4.96 11.48
C THR A 125 18.73 4.75 10.38
N VAL A 126 18.64 3.62 9.71
CA VAL A 126 19.43 3.24 8.54
C VAL A 126 18.70 3.63 7.26
N ALA A 127 17.42 3.28 7.17
CA ALA A 127 16.54 3.62 6.05
C ALA A 127 15.10 3.85 6.52
N ASN A 128 14.40 4.76 5.86
CA ASN A 128 12.99 5.03 6.09
C ASN A 128 12.30 5.33 4.76
N ALA A 129 11.79 4.28 4.10
CA ALA A 129 11.29 4.33 2.73
C ALA A 129 9.77 4.21 2.69
N GLY A 130 9.08 5.19 2.12
CA GLY A 130 7.68 5.05 1.69
C GLY A 130 7.58 4.50 0.26
N THR A 131 6.57 3.68 -0.04
CA THR A 131 6.31 3.15 -1.39
C THR A 131 4.84 2.82 -1.62
N VAL A 132 4.43 2.82 -2.88
CA VAL A 132 3.13 2.28 -3.38
C VAL A 132 3.34 1.10 -4.35
N SER A 133 4.50 0.45 -4.29
CA SER A 133 4.93 -0.61 -5.21
C SER A 133 5.72 -1.70 -4.48
N ASP A 134 6.09 -2.75 -5.20
CA ASP A 134 6.70 -3.98 -4.67
C ASP A 134 8.18 -3.81 -4.27
N LEU A 135 8.47 -2.82 -3.42
CA LEU A 135 9.82 -2.37 -3.08
C LEU A 135 10.22 -2.62 -1.63
N LEU A 136 9.37 -3.23 -0.80
CA LEU A 136 9.65 -3.44 0.63
C LEU A 136 10.93 -4.29 0.84
N CYS A 137 11.07 -5.42 0.14
CA CYS A 137 12.32 -6.20 0.18
C CYS A 137 13.50 -5.43 -0.39
N VAL A 138 13.36 -4.83 -1.58
CA VAL A 138 14.46 -4.13 -2.26
C VAL A 138 15.02 -3.00 -1.37
N ALA A 139 14.15 -2.21 -0.75
CA ALA A 139 14.54 -1.16 0.17
C ALA A 139 15.23 -1.73 1.43
N THR A 140 14.72 -2.83 1.97
CA THR A 140 15.25 -3.47 3.19
C THR A 140 16.59 -4.16 2.96
N ASP A 141 16.72 -4.96 1.91
CA ASP A 141 17.98 -5.59 1.52
C ASP A 141 19.04 -4.54 1.15
N GLY A 142 18.63 -3.50 0.43
CA GLY A 142 19.50 -2.36 0.14
C GLY A 142 19.97 -1.65 1.40
N ALA A 143 19.12 -1.50 2.42
CA ALA A 143 19.49 -0.92 3.71
C ALA A 143 20.47 -1.82 4.48
N PHE A 144 20.21 -3.13 4.54
CA PHE A 144 21.16 -4.09 5.15
C PHE A 144 22.51 -4.13 4.43
N ALA A 145 22.52 -3.91 3.11
CA ALA A 145 23.75 -3.83 2.32
C ALA A 145 24.45 -2.47 2.38
N GLY A 146 23.89 -1.47 3.09
CA GLY A 146 24.43 -0.10 3.14
C GLY A 146 24.32 0.66 1.81
N GLN A 147 23.39 0.24 0.94
CA GLN A 147 23.15 0.82 -0.39
C GLN A 147 21.92 1.74 -0.42
N VAL A 148 21.07 1.67 0.61
CA VAL A 148 19.93 2.56 0.81
C VAL A 148 20.17 3.38 2.07
N PRO A 149 20.06 4.72 2.01
CA PRO A 149 19.83 5.55 0.81
C PRO A 149 21.02 5.56 -0.20
N PRO A 150 20.79 5.87 -1.49
CA PRO A 150 19.56 6.39 -2.11
C PRO A 150 18.42 5.36 -2.20
N TYR A 151 17.18 5.85 -2.21
CA TYR A 151 15.98 5.00 -2.27
C TYR A 151 15.72 4.51 -3.71
N PRO A 152 15.28 3.24 -3.90
CA PRO A 152 14.97 2.71 -5.22
C PRO A 152 13.85 3.52 -5.90
N GLN A 153 13.88 3.58 -7.24
CA GLN A 153 12.85 4.28 -8.02
C GLN A 153 11.46 3.74 -7.67
N GLY A 154 10.52 4.64 -7.37
CA GLY A 154 9.18 4.26 -6.88
C GLY A 154 9.06 4.19 -5.35
N SER A 155 10.13 4.56 -4.64
CA SER A 155 10.11 4.84 -3.20
C SER A 155 10.71 6.20 -2.90
N TRP A 156 10.45 6.72 -1.70
CA TRP A 156 10.92 8.04 -1.28
C TRP A 156 11.32 8.04 0.20
N ALA A 157 12.07 9.07 0.60
CA ALA A 157 12.44 9.29 1.99
C ALA A 157 11.21 9.73 2.79
N GLU A 158 10.90 9.01 3.86
CA GLU A 158 9.93 9.44 4.85
C GLU A 158 10.62 10.14 6.02
N SER A 159 9.94 11.12 6.62
CA SER A 159 10.42 11.75 7.85
C SER A 159 10.46 10.73 8.98
N LEU A 160 11.45 10.88 9.88
CA LEU A 160 11.46 10.14 11.13
C LEU A 160 10.27 10.54 12.00
N PHE A 161 9.92 9.64 12.91
CA PHE A 161 8.72 9.68 13.77
C PHE A 161 8.56 10.97 14.55
#